data_AF-A0A536GX38-F1
#
_entry.id   AF-A0A536GX38-F1
#
_cell.length_a   1.000
_cell.length_b   1.000
_cell.length_c   1.000
_cell.angle_alpha   90.00
_cell.angle_beta   90.00
_cell.angle_gamma   90.00
#
_symmetry.space_group_name_H-M   'P 1'
#
loop_
_entity.id
_entity.type
_entity.pdbx_description
1 polymer ?
#
loop_
_entity_poly.entity_id
_entity_poly.type
_entity_poly.pdbx_seq_one_letter_code
_entity_poly.pdbx_strand_id
1 'polypeptide(L)'
;MSVFNLRLESVQRKTGGRIHLTPKVPRSGPVTTLCGKDLPAGSFIAVDAAADCTICQRRSRDPSRISGAFFAQEEGSQLLQLSLEQARARRPAGKAALPPGKPIVRVLPPPPSVPDRVGELVTDGFKSAGEAVWRSPTGVLVKMRKQGRDWRFAELVFEGSVVATRQENGIRLRAGDVEVRPTRDGFEVRVKRT
;
A
#
# COMPACT_ATOMS: atom_id res chain seq x y z
N MET A 1 -24.82 11.23 6.17
CA MET A 1 -24.37 10.96 7.56
C MET A 1 -22.85 10.93 7.57
N SER A 2 -22.20 11.96 8.13
CA SER A 2 -20.73 12.09 8.13
C SER A 2 -20.19 11.55 9.46
N VAL A 3 -19.41 10.47 9.41
CA VAL A 3 -19.11 9.60 10.58
C VAL A 3 -17.76 9.91 11.25
N PHE A 4 -17.15 11.07 11.01
CA PHE A 4 -15.88 11.43 11.67
C PHE A 4 -15.89 12.86 12.19
N ASN A 5 -16.33 13.02 13.45
CA ASN A 5 -16.09 14.24 14.23
C ASN A 5 -14.63 14.24 14.73
N LEU A 6 -13.67 14.37 13.82
CA LEU A 6 -12.26 14.56 14.18
C LEU A 6 -12.08 16.00 14.68
N ARG A 7 -11.68 16.15 15.95
CA ARG A 7 -11.34 17.46 16.53
C ARG A 7 -9.96 17.87 16.03
N LEU A 8 -9.92 18.97 15.28
CA LEU A 8 -8.67 19.59 14.84
C LEU A 8 -8.32 20.71 15.83
N GLU A 9 -7.03 20.84 16.10
CA GLU A 9 -6.50 21.86 17.00
C GLU A 9 -5.79 22.96 16.18
N SER A 10 -5.90 24.20 16.64
CA SER A 10 -5.30 25.36 15.99
C SER A 10 -3.92 25.63 16.61
N VAL A 11 -2.92 25.84 15.76
CA VAL A 11 -1.55 26.18 16.16
C VAL A 11 -1.04 27.42 15.45
N GLN A 12 -0.27 28.22 16.18
CA GLN A 12 0.40 29.41 15.67
C GLN A 12 1.87 29.38 16.08
N ARG A 13 2.74 29.97 15.26
CA ARG A 13 4.14 30.20 15.67
C ARG A 13 4.19 31.23 16.79
N LYS A 14 5.11 31.04 17.74
CA LYS A 14 5.35 32.01 18.84
C LYS A 14 5.80 33.39 18.33
N THR A 15 6.48 33.42 17.19
CA THR A 15 6.89 34.63 16.48
C THR A 15 5.72 35.36 15.81
N GLY A 16 4.48 34.88 15.99
CA GLY A 16 3.29 35.34 15.28
C GLY A 16 3.15 34.75 13.88
N GLY A 17 2.10 35.17 13.18
CA GLY A 17 1.79 34.74 11.81
C GLY A 17 0.44 34.04 11.69
N ARG A 18 0.25 33.28 10.61
CA ARG A 18 -1.04 32.61 10.32
C ARG A 18 -1.30 31.45 11.27
N ILE A 19 -2.57 31.27 11.62
CA ILE A 19 -3.03 30.12 12.39
C ILE A 19 -3.26 28.93 11.45
N HIS A 20 -2.69 27.79 11.82
CA HIS A 20 -2.73 26.54 11.07
C HIS A 20 -3.54 25.49 11.84
N LEU A 21 -4.09 24.50 11.14
CA LEU A 21 -4.74 23.35 11.79
C LEU A 21 -3.76 22.18 11.86
N THR A 22 -3.81 21.46 12.96
CA THR A 22 -3.17 20.16 13.13
C THR A 22 -4.17 19.17 13.70
N PRO A 23 -4.05 17.88 13.35
CA PRO A 23 -4.76 16.79 14.01
C PRO A 23 -4.77 16.86 15.54
N LYS A 24 -3.60 17.11 16.14
CA LYS A 24 -3.39 17.19 17.58
C LYS A 24 -2.10 17.93 17.85
N VAL A 25 -2.08 18.78 18.87
CA VAL A 25 -0.86 19.45 19.34
C VAL A 25 -0.09 18.49 20.25
N PRO A 26 1.14 18.07 19.88
CA PRO A 26 1.92 17.18 20.71
C PRO A 26 2.39 17.91 21.97
N ARG A 27 2.50 17.18 23.10
CA ARG A 27 3.01 17.73 24.37
C ARG A 27 4.50 18.07 24.28
N SER A 28 5.23 17.35 23.45
CA SER A 28 6.66 17.53 23.18
C SER A 28 6.96 17.06 21.76
N GLY A 29 7.84 17.76 21.04
CA GLY A 29 8.24 17.41 19.68
C GLY A 29 7.71 18.39 18.60
N PRO A 30 8.11 18.19 17.35
CA PRO A 30 7.64 18.99 16.23
C PRO A 30 6.17 18.67 15.91
N VAL A 31 5.45 19.63 15.33
CA VAL A 31 4.08 19.41 14.85
C VAL A 31 3.98 19.64 13.35
N THR A 32 3.38 18.69 12.65
CA THR A 32 3.02 18.83 11.24
C THR A 32 1.58 19.34 11.14
N THR A 33 1.42 20.43 10.39
CA THR A 33 0.12 21.06 10.13
C THR A 33 -0.56 20.42 8.92
N LEU A 34 -1.88 20.55 8.80
CA LEU A 34 -2.64 20.02 7.66
C LEU A 34 -2.16 20.57 6.31
N CYS A 35 -1.57 21.77 6.26
CA CYS A 35 -0.99 22.32 5.04
C CYS A 35 0.41 21.77 4.70
N GLY A 36 0.95 20.85 5.50
CA GLY A 36 2.26 20.24 5.30
C GLY A 36 3.44 21.09 5.78
N LYS A 37 3.22 22.03 6.71
CA LYS A 37 4.32 22.74 7.39
C LYS A 37 4.67 22.02 8.67
N ASP A 38 5.97 21.81 8.87
CA ASP A 38 6.53 21.35 10.13
C ASP A 38 6.93 22.55 10.99
N LEU A 39 6.44 22.55 12.23
CA LEU A 39 6.80 23.54 13.23
C LEU A 39 7.73 22.84 14.25
N PRO A 40 8.97 23.30 14.42
CA PRO A 40 9.90 22.73 15.41
C PRO A 40 9.34 22.75 16.83
N ALA A 41 9.78 21.82 17.66
CA ALA A 41 9.43 21.78 19.08
C ALA A 41 9.69 23.14 19.75
N GLY A 42 8.73 23.63 20.53
CA GLY A 42 8.84 24.90 21.24
C GLY A 42 8.70 26.17 20.39
N SER A 43 8.56 26.05 19.06
CA SER A 43 8.38 27.20 18.15
C SER A 43 6.91 27.60 17.92
N PHE A 44 5.97 26.82 18.46
CA PHE A 44 4.54 27.01 18.28
C PHE A 44 3.79 27.01 19.63
N ILE A 45 2.55 27.49 19.57
CA ILE A 45 1.56 27.46 20.66
C ILE A 45 0.22 26.96 20.10
N ALA A 46 -0.54 26.26 20.94
CA ALA A 46 -1.94 26.01 20.68
C ALA A 46 -2.72 27.32 20.90
N VAL A 47 -3.67 27.60 20.01
CA VAL A 47 -4.52 28.79 20.11
C VAL A 47 -5.98 28.36 19.95
N ASP A 48 -6.90 29.02 20.66
CA ASP A 48 -8.34 28.75 20.52
C ASP A 48 -8.98 29.50 19.34
N ALA A 49 -8.19 30.32 18.64
CA ALA A 49 -8.64 31.08 17.48
C ALA A 49 -8.81 30.17 16.23
N ALA A 50 -9.75 30.55 15.36
CA ALA A 50 -9.99 29.87 14.11
C ALA A 50 -8.75 29.92 13.20
N ALA A 51 -8.54 28.88 12.40
CA ALA A 51 -7.38 28.83 11.51
C ALA A 51 -7.52 29.79 10.33
N ASP A 52 -6.50 30.64 10.12
CA ASP A 52 -6.43 31.59 9.00
C ASP A 52 -5.85 30.98 7.71
N CYS A 53 -5.24 29.80 7.82
CA CYS A 53 -4.63 29.15 6.67
C CYS A 53 -5.69 28.54 5.73
N THR A 54 -5.89 29.14 4.56
CA THR A 54 -6.85 28.67 3.53
C THR A 54 -6.64 27.21 3.12
N ILE A 55 -5.38 26.75 3.03
CA ILE A 55 -5.06 25.34 2.73
C ILE A 55 -5.52 24.43 3.87
N CYS A 56 -5.34 24.84 5.13
CA CYS A 56 -5.81 24.07 6.28
C CYS A 56 -7.34 23.99 6.31
N GLN A 57 -8.04 25.11 6.07
CA GLN A 57 -9.51 25.14 6.01
C GLN A 57 -10.08 24.28 4.87
N ARG A 58 -9.41 24.24 3.72
CA ARG A 58 -9.83 23.37 2.61
C ARG A 58 -9.62 21.90 2.96
N ARG A 59 -8.47 21.57 3.58
CA ARG A 59 -8.12 20.19 3.94
C ARG A 59 -8.90 19.67 5.15
N SER A 60 -9.37 20.54 6.04
CA SER A 60 -10.22 20.14 7.18
C SER A 60 -11.62 19.67 6.77
N ARG A 61 -12.02 19.91 5.52
CA ARG A 61 -13.29 19.41 4.95
C ARG A 61 -13.14 18.07 4.21
N ASP A 62 -11.91 17.54 4.09
CA ASP A 62 -11.60 16.32 3.35
C ASP A 62 -11.04 15.23 4.30
N PRO A 63 -11.87 14.21 4.66
CA PRO A 63 -11.51 13.15 5.61
C PRO A 63 -10.25 12.36 5.22
N SER A 64 -10.01 12.17 3.92
CA SER A 64 -8.86 11.41 3.41
C SER A 64 -7.55 12.15 3.67
N ARG A 65 -7.58 13.49 3.64
CA ARG A 65 -6.39 14.33 3.86
C ARG A 65 -6.09 14.53 5.35
N ILE A 66 -7.12 14.55 6.18
CA ILE A 66 -6.96 14.58 7.65
C ILE A 66 -6.27 13.30 8.11
N SER A 67 -6.72 12.14 7.61
CA SER A 67 -6.13 10.85 7.94
C SER A 67 -4.63 10.80 7.61
N GLY A 68 -4.22 11.31 6.43
CA GLY A 68 -2.81 11.37 6.06
C GLY A 68 -1.94 12.26 6.94
N ALA A 69 -2.49 13.36 7.49
CA ALA A 69 -1.75 14.23 8.40
C ALA A 69 -1.59 13.62 9.80
N PHE A 70 -2.56 12.82 10.27
CA PHE A 70 -2.42 12.03 11.50
C PHE A 70 -1.30 10.98 11.36
N PHE A 71 -1.20 10.30 10.21
CA PHE A 71 -0.14 9.31 9.96
C PHE A 71 1.28 9.90 9.83
N ALA A 72 1.40 11.19 9.50
CA ALA A 72 2.68 11.88 9.44
C ALA A 72 3.24 12.25 10.83
N GLN A 73 2.44 12.16 11.89
CA GLN A 73 2.88 12.35 13.26
C GLN A 73 3.33 11.01 13.88
N GLU A 74 4.28 11.04 14.81
CA GLU A 74 4.84 9.83 15.45
C GLU A 74 3.76 8.95 16.10
N GLU A 75 2.67 9.52 16.58
CA GLU A 75 1.57 8.76 17.17
C GLU A 75 0.73 8.01 16.12
N GLY A 76 0.66 8.51 14.88
CA GLY A 76 -0.03 7.83 13.79
C GLY A 76 0.71 6.60 13.28
N SER A 77 2.05 6.65 13.26
CA SER A 77 2.88 5.47 12.97
C SER A 77 2.81 4.44 14.11
N GLN A 78 2.73 4.89 15.37
CA GLN A 78 2.50 4.00 16.52
C GLN A 78 1.14 3.30 16.47
N LEU A 79 0.06 3.99 16.09
CA LEU A 79 -1.26 3.38 15.93
C LEU A 79 -1.31 2.35 14.78
N LEU A 80 -0.59 2.62 13.69
CA LEU A 80 -0.42 1.66 12.60
C LEU A 80 0.37 0.44 13.08
N GLN A 81 1.45 0.65 13.84
CA GLN A 81 2.27 -0.42 14.39
C GLN A 81 1.46 -1.33 15.32
N LEU A 82 0.70 -0.75 16.26
CA LEU A 82 -0.21 -1.49 17.15
C LEU A 82 -1.29 -2.25 16.36
N SER A 83 -1.84 -1.66 15.29
CA SER A 83 -2.82 -2.33 14.42
C SER A 83 -2.19 -3.50 13.65
N LEU A 84 -0.96 -3.36 13.18
CA LEU A 84 -0.20 -4.43 12.53
C LEU A 84 0.17 -5.54 13.52
N GLU A 85 0.52 -5.20 14.76
CA GLU A 85 0.77 -6.16 15.83
C GLU A 85 -0.50 -6.95 16.18
N GLN A 86 -1.65 -6.29 16.30
CA GLN A 86 -2.94 -6.97 16.48
C GLN A 86 -3.32 -7.84 15.28
N ALA A 87 -3.06 -7.38 14.05
CA ALA A 87 -3.32 -8.17 12.84
C ALA A 87 -2.39 -9.39 12.73
N ARG A 88 -1.13 -9.27 13.18
CA ARG A 88 -0.18 -10.38 13.30
C ARG A 88 -0.61 -11.36 14.39
N ALA A 89 -1.05 -10.87 15.56
CA ALA A 89 -1.55 -11.69 16.65
C ALA A 89 -2.88 -12.41 16.29
N ARG A 90 -3.66 -11.85 15.36
CA ARG A 90 -4.88 -12.46 14.82
C ARG A 90 -4.64 -13.44 13.68
N ARG A 91 -3.39 -13.69 13.22
CA ARG A 91 -3.13 -14.80 12.29
C ARG A 91 -3.41 -16.12 13.00
N PRO A 92 -4.45 -16.89 12.62
CA PRO A 92 -4.63 -18.22 13.16
C PRO A 92 -3.54 -19.12 12.56
N ALA A 93 -2.72 -19.71 13.40
CA ALA A 93 -1.99 -20.91 13.03
C ALA A 93 -3.02 -22.04 12.90
N GLY A 94 -3.18 -22.56 11.68
CA GLY A 94 -3.97 -23.77 11.45
C GLY A 94 -5.21 -23.55 10.57
N LYS A 95 -5.24 -24.29 9.47
CA LYS A 95 -6.46 -24.70 8.78
C LYS A 95 -7.44 -25.26 9.82
N ALA A 96 -8.57 -24.59 10.04
CA ALA A 96 -9.72 -25.19 10.70
C ALA A 96 -10.86 -25.24 9.68
N ALA A 97 -11.41 -26.44 9.48
CA ALA A 97 -12.56 -26.68 8.63
C ALA A 97 -13.76 -25.84 9.11
N LEU A 98 -14.45 -25.19 8.18
CA LEU A 98 -15.68 -24.44 8.44
C LEU A 98 -16.83 -25.41 8.79
N PRO A 99 -17.62 -25.17 9.86
CA PRO A 99 -18.91 -25.84 10.02
C PRO A 99 -19.93 -25.29 9.01
N PRO A 100 -20.93 -26.08 8.58
CA PRO A 100 -21.85 -25.69 7.51
C PRO A 100 -22.89 -24.70 8.03
N GLY A 101 -22.61 -23.41 7.84
CA GLY A 101 -23.58 -22.32 8.04
C GLY A 101 -24.35 -22.04 6.75
N LYS A 102 -25.68 -22.02 6.85
CA LYS A 102 -26.66 -21.85 5.76
C LYS A 102 -26.30 -20.71 4.77
N PRO A 103 -26.56 -20.87 3.46
CA PRO A 103 -26.10 -19.93 2.45
C PRO A 103 -26.95 -18.66 2.46
N ILE A 104 -26.35 -17.54 2.86
CA ILE A 104 -26.79 -16.22 2.40
C ILE A 104 -26.15 -16.03 1.03
N VAL A 105 -26.94 -16.18 -0.03
CA VAL A 105 -26.52 -15.89 -1.41
C VAL A 105 -26.29 -14.39 -1.52
N ARG A 106 -25.08 -13.95 -1.18
CA ARG A 106 -24.57 -12.65 -1.55
C ARG A 106 -24.05 -12.82 -2.97
N VAL A 107 -24.82 -12.39 -3.96
CA VAL A 107 -24.38 -12.30 -5.35
C VAL A 107 -23.26 -11.26 -5.40
N LEU A 108 -22.04 -11.73 -5.17
CA LEU A 108 -20.84 -10.95 -5.38
C LEU A 108 -20.66 -10.86 -6.89
N PRO A 109 -20.55 -9.65 -7.48
CA PRO A 109 -20.21 -9.54 -8.89
C PRO A 109 -18.92 -10.33 -9.14
N PRO A 110 -18.83 -11.11 -10.22
CA PRO A 110 -17.64 -11.89 -10.51
C PRO A 110 -16.44 -10.93 -10.54
N PRO A 111 -15.31 -11.28 -9.88
CA PRO A 111 -14.11 -10.46 -9.96
C PRO A 111 -13.77 -10.27 -11.45
N PRO A 112 -13.26 -9.08 -11.83
CA PRO A 112 -12.89 -8.83 -13.22
C PRO A 112 -11.98 -9.97 -13.67
N SER A 113 -12.37 -10.63 -14.76
CA SER A 113 -11.62 -11.75 -15.34
C SER A 113 -10.23 -11.24 -15.65
N VAL A 114 -9.26 -11.63 -14.81
CA VAL A 114 -7.86 -11.38 -15.07
C VAL A 114 -7.57 -12.07 -16.39
N PRO A 115 -7.10 -11.36 -17.44
CA PRO A 115 -6.80 -11.99 -18.71
C PRO A 115 -5.74 -13.07 -18.51
N ASP A 116 -5.90 -14.22 -19.16
CA ASP A 116 -5.02 -15.39 -19.06
C ASP A 116 -3.54 -15.07 -19.37
N ARG A 117 -3.30 -13.96 -20.07
CA ARG A 117 -1.98 -13.42 -20.39
C ARG A 117 -1.97 -11.90 -20.28
N VAL A 118 -0.97 -11.37 -19.59
CA VAL A 118 -0.65 -9.94 -19.51
C VAL A 118 0.70 -9.74 -20.18
N GLY A 119 0.67 -9.52 -21.50
CA GLY A 119 1.88 -9.40 -22.32
C GLY A 119 2.81 -10.61 -22.20
N GLU A 120 3.97 -10.40 -21.56
CA GLU A 120 4.98 -11.45 -21.30
C GLU A 120 4.66 -12.38 -20.11
N LEU A 121 3.63 -12.07 -19.32
CA LEU A 121 3.23 -12.86 -18.15
C LEU A 121 2.01 -13.75 -18.45
N VAL A 122 2.13 -15.05 -18.18
CA VAL A 122 0.99 -15.96 -18.07
C VAL A 122 0.43 -15.84 -16.66
N THR A 123 -0.80 -15.35 -16.51
CA THR A 123 -1.39 -15.03 -15.20
C THR A 123 -1.92 -16.25 -14.44
N ASP A 124 -2.03 -17.39 -15.12
CA ASP A 124 -2.41 -18.66 -14.49
C ASP A 124 -1.48 -19.00 -13.32
N GLY A 125 -2.08 -19.20 -12.15
CA GLY A 125 -1.37 -19.45 -10.90
C GLY A 125 -0.87 -18.19 -10.17
N PHE A 126 -0.83 -17.01 -10.80
CA PHE A 126 -0.45 -15.77 -10.12
C PHE A 126 -1.64 -15.07 -9.47
N LYS A 127 -1.40 -14.43 -8.32
CA LYS A 127 -2.34 -13.50 -7.68
C LYS A 127 -1.88 -12.07 -7.90
N SER A 128 -2.79 -11.17 -8.27
CA SER A 128 -2.48 -9.74 -8.36
C SER A 128 -2.12 -9.21 -6.96
N ALA A 129 -0.94 -8.64 -6.81
CA ALA A 129 -0.42 -8.10 -5.55
C ALA A 129 -0.33 -6.56 -5.54
N GLY A 130 -0.69 -5.90 -6.64
CA GLY A 130 -0.69 -4.45 -6.80
C GLY A 130 -0.79 -4.05 -8.27
N GLU A 131 -0.67 -2.75 -8.56
CA GLU A 131 -0.60 -2.26 -9.93
C GLU A 131 0.64 -2.84 -10.64
N ALA A 132 0.42 -3.66 -11.67
CA ALA A 132 1.46 -4.34 -12.44
C ALA A 132 2.35 -5.34 -11.67
N VAL A 133 1.96 -5.74 -10.45
CA VAL A 133 2.72 -6.69 -9.63
C VAL A 133 1.91 -7.96 -9.41
N TRP A 134 2.57 -9.09 -9.65
CA TRP A 134 2.00 -10.43 -9.58
C TRP A 134 2.78 -11.28 -8.60
N ARG A 135 2.07 -12.09 -7.82
CA ARG A 135 2.66 -12.93 -6.78
C ARG A 135 2.33 -14.40 -7.03
N SER A 136 3.36 -15.25 -7.04
CA SER A 136 3.20 -16.70 -7.13
C SER A 136 2.83 -17.34 -5.79
N PRO A 137 2.32 -18.59 -5.78
CA PRO A 137 2.05 -19.35 -4.56
C PRO A 137 3.25 -19.48 -3.62
N THR A 138 4.48 -19.67 -4.14
CA THR A 138 5.69 -19.72 -3.30
C THR A 138 6.23 -18.35 -2.91
N GLY A 139 5.53 -17.26 -3.27
CA GLY A 139 5.88 -15.90 -2.86
C GLY A 139 6.83 -15.16 -3.79
N VAL A 140 7.04 -15.63 -5.02
CA VAL A 140 7.83 -14.89 -6.02
C VAL A 140 7.02 -13.69 -6.47
N LEU A 141 7.65 -12.52 -6.51
CA LEU A 141 7.05 -11.30 -7.04
C LEU A 141 7.56 -11.05 -8.45
N VAL A 142 6.63 -10.83 -9.37
CA VAL A 142 6.90 -10.47 -10.76
C VAL A 142 6.32 -9.09 -11.00
N LYS A 143 7.17 -8.16 -11.40
CA LYS A 143 6.79 -6.81 -11.77
C LYS A 143 6.77 -6.69 -13.28
N MET A 144 5.65 -6.24 -13.80
CA MET A 144 5.46 -5.89 -15.19
C MET A 144 5.61 -4.38 -15.36
N ARG A 145 6.15 -3.94 -16.50
CA ARG A 145 6.16 -2.54 -16.90
C ARG A 145 5.32 -2.37 -18.15
N LYS A 146 4.57 -1.27 -18.23
CA LYS A 146 3.82 -0.92 -19.42
C LYS A 146 4.77 -0.29 -20.44
N GLN A 147 4.92 -0.90 -21.61
CA GLN A 147 5.67 -0.37 -22.75
C GLN A 147 4.71 -0.14 -23.92
N GLY A 148 4.26 1.11 -24.10
CA GLY A 148 3.26 1.45 -25.10
C GLY A 148 1.89 0.81 -24.77
N ARG A 149 1.42 -0.09 -25.64
CA ARG A 149 0.16 -0.84 -25.45
C ARG A 149 0.35 -2.20 -24.77
N ASP A 150 1.59 -2.67 -24.61
CA ASP A 150 1.89 -4.01 -24.09
C ASP A 150 2.58 -3.98 -22.71
N TRP A 151 2.55 -5.12 -22.03
CA TRP A 151 3.19 -5.31 -20.73
C TRP A 151 4.43 -6.20 -20.87
N ARG A 152 5.58 -5.70 -20.42
CA ARG A 152 6.85 -6.44 -20.45
C ARG A 152 7.32 -6.81 -19.06
N PHE A 153 7.98 -7.96 -18.96
CA PHE A 153 8.68 -8.36 -17.76
C PHE A 153 9.77 -7.34 -17.42
N ALA A 154 9.72 -6.81 -16.20
CA ALA A 154 10.67 -5.81 -15.74
C ALA A 154 11.60 -6.38 -14.67
N GLU A 155 11.03 -7.07 -13.69
CA GLU A 155 11.77 -7.49 -12.50
C GLU A 155 11.12 -8.72 -11.88
N LEU A 156 11.97 -9.60 -11.32
CA LEU A 156 11.55 -10.72 -10.48
C LEU A 156 12.28 -10.60 -9.14
N VAL A 157 11.50 -10.57 -8.05
CA VAL A 157 12.02 -10.54 -6.68
C VAL A 157 11.62 -11.85 -6.01
N PHE A 158 12.63 -12.58 -5.54
CA PHE A 158 12.45 -13.83 -4.82
C PHE A 158 13.50 -13.96 -3.73
N GLU A 159 13.05 -14.28 -2.53
CA GLU A 159 13.93 -14.58 -1.40
C GLU A 159 14.26 -16.08 -1.41
N GLY A 160 15.35 -16.42 -2.09
CA GLY A 160 15.82 -17.80 -2.22
C GLY A 160 16.77 -18.01 -3.39
N SER A 161 17.13 -19.26 -3.64
CA SER A 161 18.03 -19.61 -4.75
C SER A 161 17.33 -19.45 -6.11
N VAL A 162 17.98 -18.71 -7.00
CA VAL A 162 17.59 -18.61 -8.41
C VAL A 162 18.49 -19.52 -9.23
N VAL A 163 17.89 -20.44 -9.99
CA VAL A 163 18.62 -21.31 -10.92
C VAL A 163 18.61 -20.65 -12.30
N ALA A 164 19.78 -20.25 -12.77
CA ALA A 164 19.99 -19.75 -14.12
C ALA A 164 20.56 -20.87 -15.01
N THR A 165 19.86 -21.22 -16.08
CA THR A 165 20.28 -22.25 -17.04
C THR A 165 20.49 -21.60 -18.40
N ARG A 166 21.71 -21.69 -18.94
CA ARG A 166 22.01 -21.24 -20.31
C ARG A 166 21.29 -22.15 -21.31
N GLN A 167 20.62 -21.53 -22.28
CA GLN A 167 19.97 -22.16 -23.43
C GLN A 167 20.46 -21.50 -24.71
N GLU A 168 20.15 -22.11 -25.86
CA GLU A 168 20.57 -21.61 -27.18
C GLU A 168 20.09 -20.17 -27.44
N ASN A 169 18.90 -19.81 -26.94
CA ASN A 169 18.27 -18.50 -27.16
C ASN A 169 18.33 -17.56 -25.94
N GLY A 170 19.19 -17.83 -24.95
CA GLY A 170 19.38 -16.96 -23.79
C GLY A 170 19.48 -17.70 -22.46
N ILE A 171 19.09 -17.04 -21.37
CA ILE A 171 19.13 -17.61 -20.02
C ILE A 171 17.71 -17.88 -19.56
N ARG A 172 17.43 -19.14 -19.22
CA ARG A 172 16.22 -19.54 -18.52
C ARG A 172 16.44 -19.34 -17.02
N LEU A 173 15.54 -18.61 -16.37
CA LEU A 173 15.59 -18.40 -14.93
C LEU A 173 14.49 -19.20 -14.25
N ARG A 174 14.81 -19.81 -13.10
CA ARG A 174 13.84 -20.44 -12.21
C ARG A 174 14.02 -19.88 -10.81
N ALA A 175 12.97 -19.30 -10.27
CA ALA A 175 12.91 -18.79 -8.92
C ALA A 175 11.69 -19.41 -8.23
N GLY A 176 11.91 -20.32 -7.27
CA GLY A 176 10.82 -21.07 -6.64
C GLY A 176 9.95 -21.83 -7.65
N ASP A 177 8.67 -21.49 -7.70
CA ASP A 177 7.67 -21.99 -8.64
C ASP A 177 7.55 -21.17 -9.94
N VAL A 178 8.28 -20.06 -10.09
CA VAL A 178 8.25 -19.22 -11.29
C VAL A 178 9.38 -19.56 -12.24
N GLU A 179 9.04 -19.58 -13.52
CA GLU A 179 9.94 -19.82 -14.62
C GLU A 179 9.89 -18.64 -15.60
N VAL A 180 11.06 -18.10 -15.94
CA VAL A 180 11.25 -17.09 -17.00
C VAL A 180 12.00 -17.74 -18.14
N ARG A 181 11.39 -17.77 -19.32
CA ARG A 181 11.99 -18.34 -20.54
C ARG A 181 12.24 -17.25 -21.57
N PRO A 182 13.41 -17.23 -22.22
CA PRO A 182 13.60 -16.38 -23.38
C PRO A 182 12.74 -16.90 -24.55
N THR A 183 12.10 -15.99 -25.26
CA THR A 183 11.31 -16.24 -26.47
C THR A 183 11.83 -15.33 -27.60
N ARG A 184 11.35 -15.51 -28.84
CA ARG A 184 11.82 -14.71 -29.99
C ARG A 184 11.58 -13.19 -29.80
N ASP A 185 10.53 -12.81 -29.08
CA ASP A 185 10.07 -11.43 -28.98
C ASP A 185 10.22 -10.81 -27.58
N GLY A 186 10.87 -11.52 -26.65
CA GLY A 186 11.03 -11.10 -25.26
C GLY A 186 11.12 -12.28 -24.30
N PHE A 187 10.41 -12.20 -23.18
CA PHE A 187 10.38 -13.25 -22.17
C PHE A 187 8.97 -13.80 -21.98
N GLU A 188 8.86 -15.07 -21.60
CA GLU A 188 7.63 -15.64 -21.09
C GLU A 188 7.82 -15.97 -19.60
N VAL A 189 6.99 -15.38 -18.75
CA VAL A 189 6.97 -15.61 -17.31
C VAL A 189 5.73 -16.43 -16.95
N ARG A 190 5.92 -17.55 -16.26
CA ARG A 190 4.81 -18.44 -15.88
C ARG A 190 5.07 -19.15 -14.56
N VAL A 191 4.01 -19.56 -13.87
CA VAL A 191 4.12 -20.51 -12.75
C VAL A 191 4.31 -21.91 -13.32
N LYS A 192 5.39 -22.58 -12.95
CA LYS A 192 5.57 -24.01 -13.19
C LYS A 192 4.71 -24.77 -12.19
N ARG A 193 3.58 -25.30 -12.64
CA ARG A 193 2.83 -26.31 -11.87
C ARG A 193 3.79 -27.48 -11.60
N THR A 194 3.99 -27.77 -10.32
CA THR A 194 4.81 -28.88 -9.85
C THR A 194 3.93 -30.11 -9.73
#